data_AF-A0A1F6KCA0-F1
#
_entry.id   AF-A0A1F6KCA0-F1
#
_cell.length_a   1.000
_cell.length_b   1.000
_cell.length_c   1.000
_cell.angle_alpha   90.00
_cell.angle_beta   90.00
_cell.angle_gamma   90.00
#
_symmetry.space_group_name_H-M   'P 1'
#
loop_
_entity.id
_entity.type
_entity.pdbx_description
1 polymer ?
#
loop_
_entity_poly.entity_id
_entity_poly.type
_entity_poly.pdbx_seq_one_letter_code
_entity_poly.pdbx_strand_id
1 'polypeptide(L)'
;MRYSPSVKNSVRQFRRKGWSLNQIKAETRTPITTIRTWISDIVLSKEQQDILEKRIQTALQGGRARVQTLWKEERLQKEKILLQKGKASIANLTRREFFIAGIALYWAEGFKNLHERRLGFCNSDPEMILFC
;
A
#
# COMPACT_ATOMS: atom_id res chain seq x y z
N MET A 1 14.90 33.36 -4.72
CA MET A 1 15.84 33.07 -3.61
C MET A 1 17.26 33.16 -4.15
N ARG A 2 18.11 34.03 -3.58
CA ARG A 2 19.55 34.07 -3.88
C ARG A 2 20.26 33.14 -2.91
N TYR A 3 20.78 32.02 -3.39
CA TYR A 3 21.59 31.10 -2.58
C TYR A 3 23.04 31.57 -2.57
N SER A 4 23.70 31.46 -1.41
CA SER A 4 25.14 31.77 -1.31
C SER A 4 25.97 30.82 -2.20
N PRO A 5 27.02 31.30 -2.89
CA PRO A 5 27.94 30.46 -3.66
C PRO A 5 28.52 29.28 -2.87
N SER A 6 28.70 29.45 -1.55
CA SER A 6 29.21 28.38 -0.67
C SER A 6 28.30 27.16 -0.66
N VAL A 7 26.98 27.34 -0.61
CA VAL A 7 25.99 26.27 -0.58
C VAL A 7 26.02 25.46 -1.87
N LYS A 8 26.12 26.14 -3.02
CA LYS A 8 26.25 25.49 -4.33
C LYS A 8 27.51 24.61 -4.42
N ASN A 9 28.63 25.08 -3.89
CA ASN A 9 29.88 24.33 -3.86
C ASN A 9 29.78 23.08 -2.97
N SER A 10 29.18 23.21 -1.78
CA SER A 10 28.95 22.07 -0.88
C SER A 10 28.04 21.01 -1.53
N VAL A 11 26.94 21.42 -2.18
CA VAL A 11 26.04 20.51 -2.92
C VAL A 11 26.81 19.69 -3.96
N ARG A 12 27.66 20.35 -4.75
CA ARG A 12 28.46 19.68 -5.79
C ARG A 12 29.49 18.73 -5.17
N GLN A 13 30.12 19.12 -4.07
CA GLN A 13 31.07 18.26 -3.35
C GLN A 13 30.38 17.01 -2.81
N PHE A 14 29.22 17.13 -2.16
CA PHE A 14 28.46 15.99 -1.68
C PHE A 14 28.04 15.06 -2.82
N ARG A 15 27.62 15.63 -3.96
CA ARG A 15 27.26 14.82 -5.12
C ARG A 15 28.45 14.03 -5.66
N ARG A 16 29.63 14.65 -5.78
CA ARG A 16 30.88 13.96 -6.20
C ARG A 16 31.28 12.83 -5.25
N LYS A 17 30.96 12.96 -3.96
CA LYS A 17 31.13 11.90 -2.95
C LYS A 17 30.09 10.76 -3.06
N GLY A 18 29.17 10.82 -4.03
CA GLY A 18 28.15 9.78 -4.25
C GLY A 18 26.89 9.95 -3.38
N TRP A 19 26.65 11.11 -2.78
CA TRP A 19 25.47 11.32 -1.94
C TRP A 19 24.17 11.36 -2.78
N SER A 20 23.07 10.90 -2.18
CA SER A 20 21.74 10.96 -2.79
C SER A 20 21.14 12.37 -2.68
N LEU A 21 20.16 12.70 -3.53
CA LEU A 21 19.46 13.99 -3.50
C LEU A 21 18.82 14.26 -2.13
N ASN A 22 18.28 13.23 -1.48
CA ASN A 22 17.64 13.34 -0.18
C ASN A 22 18.66 13.62 0.93
N GLN A 23 19.85 13.01 0.88
CA GLN A 23 20.93 13.30 1.81
C GLN A 23 21.41 14.76 1.66
N ILE A 24 21.61 15.21 0.43
CA ILE A 24 22.02 16.59 0.14
C ILE A 24 20.95 17.58 0.59
N LYS A 25 19.66 17.29 0.35
CA LYS A 25 18.54 18.10 0.83
C LYS A 25 18.53 18.20 2.36
N ALA A 26 18.69 17.09 3.06
CA ALA A 26 18.69 17.06 4.52
C ALA A 26 19.82 17.93 5.11
N GLU A 27 21.01 17.83 4.52
CA GLU A 27 22.19 18.55 4.98
C GLU A 27 22.12 20.06 4.65
N THR A 28 21.81 20.39 3.39
CA THR A 28 21.91 21.77 2.89
C THR A 28 20.59 22.55 3.00
N ARG A 29 19.50 21.89 3.39
CA ARG A 29 18.11 22.40 3.41
C ARG A 29 17.67 23.03 2.07
N THR A 30 18.35 22.69 0.99
CA THR A 30 18.08 23.23 -0.35
C THR A 30 17.01 22.37 -1.04
N PRO A 31 16.03 22.98 -1.74
CA PRO A 31 15.04 22.23 -2.52
C PRO A 31 15.70 21.30 -3.56
N ILE A 32 15.10 20.12 -3.78
CA ILE A 32 15.63 19.11 -4.73
C ILE A 32 15.68 19.66 -6.16
N THR A 33 14.71 20.49 -6.54
CA THR A 33 14.66 21.15 -7.85
C THR A 33 15.92 21.98 -8.09
N THR A 34 16.29 22.81 -7.12
CA THR A 34 17.51 23.63 -7.15
C THR A 34 18.78 22.78 -7.14
N ILE A 35 18.83 21.73 -6.31
CA ILE A 35 19.97 20.80 -6.27
C ILE A 35 20.20 20.19 -7.66
N ARG A 36 19.14 19.69 -8.32
CA ARG A 36 19.23 19.08 -9.67
C ARG A 36 19.80 20.05 -10.69
N THR A 37 19.41 21.32 -10.67
CA THR A 37 19.95 22.36 -11.55
C THR A 37 21.45 22.57 -11.36
N TRP A 38 21.98 22.38 -10.15
CA TRP A 38 23.41 22.64 -9.85
C TRP A 38 24.34 21.45 -10.06
N ILE A 39 23.80 20.25 -10.25
CA ILE A 39 24.56 19.00 -10.38
C ILE A 39 24.31 18.29 -11.70
N SER A 40 23.59 18.90 -12.64
CA SER A 40 23.20 18.29 -13.91
C SER A 40 24.40 17.84 -14.76
N ASP A 41 25.55 18.46 -14.57
CA ASP A 41 26.83 18.16 -15.20
C ASP A 41 27.65 17.06 -14.48
N ILE A 42 27.23 16.63 -13.28
CA ILE A 42 27.98 15.67 -12.48
C ILE A 42 27.47 14.25 -12.76
N VAL A 43 28.28 13.48 -13.49
CA VAL A 43 28.07 12.05 -13.70
C VAL A 43 28.70 11.27 -12.54
N LEU A 44 27.94 10.37 -11.91
CA LEU A 44 28.45 9.46 -10.89
C LEU A 44 29.15 8.25 -11.53
N SER A 45 30.15 7.69 -10.85
CA SER A 45 30.74 6.43 -11.26
C SER A 45 29.74 5.27 -11.16
N LYS A 46 29.97 4.19 -11.90
CA LYS A 46 29.10 3.00 -11.88
C LYS A 46 28.98 2.40 -10.47
N GLU A 47 30.09 2.32 -9.75
CA GLU A 47 30.12 1.85 -8.36
C GLU A 47 29.24 2.71 -7.43
N GLN A 48 29.28 4.03 -7.58
CA GLN A 48 28.44 4.94 -6.79
C GLN A 48 26.95 4.78 -7.13
N GLN A 49 26.63 4.54 -8.40
CA GLN A 49 25.26 4.26 -8.84
C GLN A 49 24.76 2.94 -8.24
N ASP A 50 25.55 1.87 -8.32
CA ASP A 50 25.21 0.55 -7.77
C ASP A 50 24.97 0.61 -6.24
N ILE A 51 25.80 1.37 -5.50
CA ILE A 51 25.61 1.56 -4.06
C ILE A 51 24.29 2.29 -3.76
N LEU A 52 23.95 3.32 -4.54
CA LEU A 52 22.69 4.05 -4.38
C LEU A 52 21.48 3.17 -4.71
N GLU A 53 21.55 2.39 -5.79
CA GLU A 53 20.50 1.45 -6.18
C GLU A 53 20.27 0.38 -5.11
N LYS A 54 21.34 -0.25 -4.61
CA LYS A 54 21.22 -1.23 -3.52
C LYS A 54 20.55 -0.64 -2.29
N ARG A 55 20.94 0.58 -1.87
CA ARG A 55 20.30 1.27 -0.74
C ARG A 55 18.82 1.53 -0.97
N ILE A 56 18.45 1.96 -2.18
CA ILE A 56 17.03 2.17 -2.56
C ILE A 56 16.27 0.85 -2.47
N GLN A 57 16.81 -0.23 -3.05
CA GLN A 57 16.17 -1.55 -3.02
C GLN A 57 15.98 -2.07 -1.61
N THR A 58 17.00 -1.99 -0.76
CA THR A 58 16.88 -2.41 0.66
C THR A 58 15.82 -1.59 1.40
N ALA A 59 15.80 -0.27 1.20
CA ALA A 59 14.80 0.60 1.83
C ALA A 59 13.37 0.28 1.34
N LEU A 60 13.19 0.03 0.05
CA LEU A 60 11.91 -0.36 -0.54
C LEU A 60 11.42 -1.71 -0.01
N GLN A 61 12.30 -2.70 0.06
CA GLN A 61 11.97 -4.01 0.62
C GLN A 61 11.55 -3.92 2.09
N GLY A 62 12.33 -3.19 2.90
CA GLY A 62 11.98 -2.95 4.31
C GLY A 62 10.67 -2.19 4.48
N GLY A 63 10.41 -1.19 3.63
CA GLY A 63 9.15 -0.44 3.61
C GLY A 63 7.95 -1.32 3.24
N ARG A 64 8.09 -2.16 2.20
CA ARG A 64 7.04 -3.11 1.79
C ARG A 64 6.69 -4.10 2.89
N ALA A 65 7.69 -4.68 3.55
CA ALA A 65 7.47 -5.61 4.65
C ALA A 65 6.68 -4.95 5.81
N ARG A 66 7.05 -3.73 6.19
CA ARG A 66 6.35 -2.97 7.24
C ARG A 66 4.90 -2.64 6.88
N VAL A 67 4.67 -2.19 5.64
CA VAL A 67 3.30 -1.89 5.19
C VAL A 67 2.46 -3.17 5.17
N GLN A 68 3.03 -4.28 4.71
CA GLN A 68 2.34 -5.56 4.69
C GLN A 68 1.96 -6.04 6.11
N THR A 69 2.84 -5.88 7.10
CA THR A 69 2.52 -6.22 8.49
C THR A 69 1.42 -5.33 9.04
N LEU A 70 1.49 -4.01 8.81
CA LEU A 70 0.45 -3.07 9.26
C LEU A 70 -0.92 -3.39 8.65
N TRP A 71 -0.99 -3.60 7.34
CA TRP A 71 -2.25 -3.95 6.68
C TRP A 71 -2.80 -5.30 7.16
N LYS A 72 -1.92 -6.26 7.45
CA LYS A 72 -2.35 -7.55 8.02
C LYS A 72 -2.97 -7.35 9.40
N GLU A 73 -2.36 -6.54 10.26
CA GLU A 73 -2.87 -6.23 11.59
C GLU A 73 -4.19 -5.46 11.52
N GLU A 74 -4.28 -4.42 10.69
CA GLU A 74 -5.52 -3.67 10.47
C GLU A 74 -6.66 -4.56 9.98
N ARG A 75 -6.38 -5.44 9.01
CA ARG A 75 -7.37 -6.42 8.51
C ARG A 75 -7.85 -7.34 9.63
N LEU A 76 -6.94 -7.91 10.42
CA LEU A 76 -7.29 -8.81 11.52
C LEU A 76 -8.13 -8.11 12.60
N GLN A 77 -7.80 -6.86 12.94
CA GLN A 77 -8.60 -6.08 13.89
C GLN A 77 -9.99 -5.79 13.33
N LYS A 78 -10.07 -5.37 12.06
CA LYS A 78 -11.35 -5.13 11.39
C LYS A 78 -12.21 -6.39 11.35
N GLU A 79 -11.63 -7.53 10.99
CA GLU A 79 -12.31 -8.84 11.00
C GLU A 79 -12.85 -9.19 12.40
N LYS A 80 -12.03 -9.00 13.44
CA LYS A 80 -12.46 -9.26 14.82
C LYS A 80 -13.65 -8.38 15.24
N ILE A 81 -13.58 -7.08 14.93
CA ILE A 81 -14.66 -6.13 15.25
C ILE A 81 -15.94 -6.48 14.49
N LEU A 82 -15.83 -6.76 13.19
CA LEU A 82 -16.98 -7.12 12.36
C LEU A 82 -17.60 -8.45 12.79
N LEU A 83 -16.78 -9.44 13.16
CA LEU A 83 -17.27 -10.71 13.68
C LEU A 83 -18.03 -10.53 15.00
N GLN A 84 -17.50 -9.72 15.91
CA GLN A 84 -18.17 -9.42 17.18
C GLN A 84 -19.50 -8.68 16.95
N LYS A 85 -19.51 -7.68 16.08
CA LYS A 85 -20.74 -6.96 15.69
C LYS A 85 -21.77 -7.90 15.07
N GLY A 86 -21.35 -8.75 14.14
CA GLY A 86 -22.21 -9.74 13.49
C GLY A 86 -22.86 -10.69 14.49
N LYS A 87 -22.06 -11.26 15.39
CA LYS A 87 -22.56 -12.13 16.48
C LYS A 87 -23.56 -11.41 17.39
N ALA A 88 -23.28 -10.16 17.76
CA ALA A 88 -24.19 -9.36 18.58
C ALA A 88 -25.51 -9.04 17.86
N SER A 89 -25.46 -8.82 16.54
CA SER A 89 -26.65 -8.46 15.74
C SER A 89 -27.58 -9.63 15.45
N ILE A 90 -27.05 -10.84 15.23
CA ILE A 90 -27.84 -12.01 14.82
C ILE A 90 -28.16 -12.92 16.02
N ALA A 91 -27.43 -12.76 17.15
CA ALA A 91 -27.61 -13.54 18.37
C ALA A 91 -27.60 -15.06 18.11
N ASN A 92 -28.51 -15.82 18.74
CA ASN A 92 -28.63 -17.27 18.56
C ASN A 92 -29.61 -17.58 17.43
N LEU A 93 -29.10 -18.20 16.37
CA LEU A 93 -29.92 -18.68 15.27
C LEU A 93 -30.73 -19.91 15.67
N THR A 94 -32.02 -19.86 15.41
CA THR A 94 -32.97 -20.96 15.51
C THR A 94 -32.91 -21.87 14.28
N ARG A 95 -33.47 -23.09 14.39
CA ARG A 95 -33.56 -24.02 13.25
C ARG A 95 -34.29 -23.41 12.05
N ARG A 96 -35.30 -22.55 12.29
CA ARG A 96 -36.05 -21.87 11.23
C ARG A 96 -35.18 -20.89 10.47
N GLU A 97 -34.37 -20.09 11.16
CA GLU A 97 -33.48 -19.12 10.52
C GLU A 97 -32.38 -19.83 9.71
N PHE A 98 -31.84 -20.93 10.23
CA PHE A 98 -30.93 -21.79 9.45
C PHE A 98 -31.59 -22.37 8.20
N PHE A 99 -32.85 -22.81 8.29
CA PHE A 99 -33.58 -23.34 7.14
C PHE A 99 -33.81 -22.27 6.07
N ILE A 100 -34.24 -21.06 6.46
CA ILE A 100 -34.44 -19.93 5.54
C ILE A 100 -33.12 -19.50 4.91
N ALA A 101 -32.05 -19.37 5.69
CA ALA A 101 -30.72 -19.03 5.16
C ALA A 101 -30.21 -20.11 4.18
N GLY A 102 -30.44 -21.38 4.49
CA GLY A 102 -30.11 -22.49 3.59
C GLY A 102 -30.87 -22.46 2.27
N ILE A 103 -32.18 -22.14 2.30
CA ILE A 103 -32.98 -21.95 1.08
C ILE A 103 -32.46 -20.76 0.28
N ALA A 104 -32.19 -19.63 0.92
CA ALA A 104 -31.67 -18.45 0.25
C ALA A 104 -30.30 -18.73 -0.41
N LEU A 105 -29.41 -19.46 0.27
CA LEU A 105 -28.12 -19.88 -0.27
C LEU A 105 -28.23 -20.93 -1.38
N TYR A 106 -29.19 -21.86 -1.29
CA TYR A 106 -29.46 -22.85 -2.34
C TYR A 106 -30.03 -22.17 -3.59
N TRP A 107 -30.93 -21.21 -3.40
CA TRP A 107 -31.54 -20.46 -4.49
C TRP A 107 -30.55 -19.46 -5.11
N ALA A 108 -29.60 -18.96 -4.33
CA ALA A 108 -28.49 -18.17 -4.84
C ALA A 108 -27.46 -19.06 -5.56
N GLU A 109 -27.43 -19.00 -6.89
CA GLU A 109 -26.42 -19.73 -7.68
C GLU A 109 -24.99 -19.25 -7.41
N GLY A 110 -24.82 -18.01 -6.92
CA GLY A 110 -23.53 -17.40 -6.63
C GLY A 110 -22.72 -17.15 -7.91
N PHE A 111 -21.41 -16.94 -7.77
CA PHE A 111 -20.53 -16.77 -8.93
C PHE A 111 -20.16 -18.13 -9.53
N LYS A 112 -20.54 -18.37 -10.79
CA LYS A 112 -20.18 -19.60 -11.54
C LYS A 112 -18.69 -19.71 -11.89
N ASN A 113 -17.93 -18.63 -11.73
CA ASN A 113 -16.51 -18.60 -12.05
C ASN A 113 -15.68 -19.17 -10.89
N LEU A 114 -15.02 -20.32 -11.10
CA LEU A 114 -14.14 -20.96 -10.11
C LEU A 114 -12.93 -20.10 -9.71
N HIS A 115 -12.56 -19.09 -10.50
CA HIS A 115 -11.48 -18.16 -10.15
C HIS A 115 -11.93 -16.98 -9.28
N GLU A 116 -13.25 -16.83 -9.05
CA GLU A 116 -13.79 -15.76 -8.21
C GLU A 116 -13.59 -16.11 -6.73
N ARG A 117 -12.72 -15.36 -6.06
CA ARG A 117 -12.37 -15.58 -4.64
C ARG A 117 -13.19 -14.73 -3.67
N ARG A 118 -14.15 -13.96 -4.19
CA ARG A 118 -15.05 -13.11 -3.40
C ARG A 118 -16.31 -13.88 -3.06
N LEU A 119 -16.77 -13.77 -1.81
CA LEU A 119 -18.14 -14.13 -1.48
C LEU A 119 -19.07 -13.08 -2.11
N GLY A 120 -20.04 -13.51 -2.90
CA GLY A 120 -21.03 -12.61 -3.44
C GLY A 120 -22.23 -13.33 -4.01
N PHE A 121 -23.25 -12.53 -4.27
CA PHE A 121 -24.56 -12.96 -4.70
C PHE A 121 -24.74 -12.60 -6.17
N CYS A 122 -25.21 -13.56 -6.96
CA CYS A 122 -25.57 -13.38 -8.36
C CYS A 122 -26.76 -14.29 -8.66
N ASN A 123 -27.82 -13.71 -9.21
CA ASN A 123 -29.01 -14.43 -9.67
C ASN A 123 -29.60 -13.68 -10.88
N SER A 124 -30.30 -14.39 -11.77
CA SER A 124 -30.98 -13.79 -12.94
C SER A 124 -32.48 -13.56 -12.69
N ASP A 125 -33.05 -14.12 -11.63
CA ASP A 125 -34.43 -13.93 -11.21
C ASP A 125 -34.60 -12.58 -10.49
N PRO A 126 -35.38 -11.63 -11.05
CA PRO A 126 -35.59 -10.31 -10.44
C PRO A 126 -36.27 -10.33 -9.07
N GLU A 127 -37.19 -11.27 -8.82
CA GLU A 127 -37.87 -11.37 -7.52
C GLU A 127 -36.89 -11.80 -6.43
N MET A 128 -35.94 -12.66 -6.80
CA MET A 128 -34.90 -13.15 -5.91
C MET A 128 -33.84 -12.07 -5.61
N ILE A 129 -33.45 -11.27 -6.61
CA ILE A 129 -32.60 -10.07 -6.39
C ILE A 129 -33.28 -9.06 -5.46
N LEU A 130 -34.61 -8.93 -5.54
CA LEU A 130 -35.35 -7.99 -4.69
C LEU A 130 -35.48 -8.48 -3.24
N PHE A 131 -35.51 -9.80 -3.03
CA PHE A 131 -35.69 -10.42 -1.71
C PHE A 131 -34.41 -10.46 -0.85
N CYS A 132 -33.25 -10.72 -1.46
CA CYS A 132 -31.95 -10.91 -0.79
C CYS A 132 -31.13 -9.62 -0.70
#